data_AF-A0A9Q0WN13-F1
#
_entry.id   AF-A0A9Q0WN13-F1
#
_cell.length_a   1.000
_cell.length_b   1.000
_cell.length_c   1.000
_cell.angle_alpha   90.00
_cell.angle_beta   90.00
_cell.angle_gamma   90.00
#
_symmetry.space_group_name_H-M   'P 1'
#
loop_
_entity.id
_entity.type
_entity.pdbx_description
1 polymer ?
#
loop_
_entity_poly.entity_id
_entity_poly.type
_entity_poly.pdbx_seq_one_letter_code
_entity_poly.pdbx_strand_id
1 'polypeptide(L)' 'MERDAAKAPAPRVAVVLFLLKDKSVLLGRRRSSVGDSTFALPGGHLEFGESFEECAARELREESGSGDKQNGIPNSYK' A
#
# COMPACT_ATOMS: atom_id res chain seq x y z
N MET A 1 11.93 21.50 32.93
CA MET A 1 11.31 21.80 31.63
C MET A 1 12.17 21.17 30.56
N GLU A 2 11.91 19.91 30.25
CA GLU A 2 12.51 19.26 29.09
C GLU A 2 11.58 19.55 27.92
N ARG A 3 12.05 20.30 26.93
CA ARG A 3 11.25 20.57 25.72
C ARG A 3 11.32 19.32 24.86
N ASP A 4 10.18 18.69 24.60
CA ASP A 4 10.03 17.70 23.54
C ASP A 4 10.53 18.30 22.23
N ALA A 5 11.76 17.98 21.85
CA ALA A 5 12.27 18.29 20.54
C ALA A 5 11.52 17.40 19.54
N ALA A 6 10.70 18.00 18.68
CA ALA A 6 10.03 17.27 17.61
C ALA A 6 11.08 16.49 16.79
N LYS A 7 10.97 15.16 16.79
CA LYS A 7 11.90 14.25 16.12
C LYS A 7 12.00 14.62 14.63
N ALA A 8 13.22 14.82 14.15
CA ALA A 8 13.48 15.12 12.74
C ALA A 8 12.90 14.02 11.81
N PRO A 9 12.41 14.37 10.61
CA PRO A 9 11.84 13.39 9.69
C PRO A 9 12.91 12.36 9.29
N ALA A 10 12.59 11.08 9.47
CA ALA A 10 13.45 9.96 9.10
C ALA A 10 12.93 9.29 7.82
N PRO A 11 13.81 8.80 6.92
CA PRO A 11 13.40 7.99 5.78
C PRO A 11 12.56 6.79 6.22
N ARG A 12 11.51 6.47 5.45
CA ARG A 12 10.72 5.25 5.63
C ARG A 12 10.87 4.36 4.41
N VAL A 13 10.86 3.04 4.62
CA VAL A 13 10.91 2.04 3.55
C VAL A 13 9.49 1.69 3.15
N ALA A 14 9.25 1.65 1.85
CA ALA A 14 8.00 1.17 1.27
C ALA A 14 8.31 0.11 0.21
N VAL A 15 7.46 -0.92 0.16
CA VAL A 15 7.49 -1.97 -0.86
C VAL A 15 6.29 -1.76 -1.77
N VAL A 16 6.54 -1.72 -3.07
CA VAL A 16 5.50 -1.68 -4.12
C VAL A 16 5.68 -2.88 -5.04
N LEU A 17 4.57 -3.39 -5.57
CA LEU A 17 4.57 -4.59 -6.41
C LEU A 17 3.85 -4.36 -7.74
N PHE A 18 4.36 -4.99 -8.79
CA PHE A 18 3.68 -5.11 -10.07
C PHE A 18 2.95 -6.45 -10.13
N LEU A 19 1.62 -6.43 -10.04
CA LEU A 19 0.82 -7.61 -10.33
C LEU A 19 0.55 -7.68 -11.83
N LEU A 20 1.17 -8.65 -12.50
CA LEU A 20 1.11 -8.82 -13.95
C LEU A 20 0.00 -9.78 -14.35
N LYS A 21 -0.78 -9.41 -15.37
CA LYS A 21 -1.68 -10.31 -16.10
C LYS A 21 -1.62 -9.98 -17.59
N ASP A 22 -1.03 -10.88 -18.38
CA ASP A 22 -0.75 -10.67 -19.79
C ASP A 22 0.07 -9.38 -20.03
N LYS A 23 -0.50 -8.40 -20.75
CA LYS A 23 0.08 -7.09 -21.02
C LYS A 23 -0.42 -6.00 -20.07
N SER A 24 -1.04 -6.38 -18.95
CA SER A 24 -1.69 -5.48 -17.99
C SER A 24 -1.03 -5.54 -16.61
N VAL A 25 -1.10 -4.42 -15.89
CA VAL A 25 -0.69 -4.27 -14.49
C VAL A 25 -1.88 -3.86 -13.63
N LEU A 26 -1.95 -4.32 -12.38
CA LEU A 26 -2.94 -3.84 -11.43
C LEU A 26 -2.54 -2.45 -10.90
N LEU A 27 -3.48 -1.51 -10.92
CA LEU A 27 -3.35 -0.19 -10.31
C LEU A 27 -4.59 0.10 -9.46
N GLY A 28 -4.38 0.72 -8.30
CA GLY A 28 -5.43 1.25 -7.43
C GLY A 28 -5.55 2.76 -7.57
N ARG A 29 -6.78 3.29 -7.47
CA ARG A 29 -7.01 4.74 -7.36
C ARG A 29 -6.86 5.14 -5.89
N ARG A 30 -5.86 5.97 -5.59
CA ARG A 30 -5.53 6.42 -4.22
C ARG A 30 -6.68 7.21 -3.59
N ARG A 31 -6.88 7.04 -2.29
CA ARG A 31 -7.78 7.84 -1.45
C ARG A 31 -7.02 8.47 -0.29
N SER A 32 -5.93 9.16 -0.63
CA SER A 32 -4.97 9.70 0.31
C SER A 32 -4.84 11.21 0.17
N SER A 33 -4.51 11.92 1.24
CA SER A 33 -4.30 13.38 1.24
C SER A 33 -3.19 13.86 0.29
N VAL A 34 -2.27 12.97 -0.11
CA VAL A 34 -1.19 13.25 -1.07
C VAL A 34 -1.40 12.43 -2.33
N GLY A 35 -1.62 13.08 -3.46
CA GLY A 35 -1.85 12.39 -4.74
C GLY A 35 -3.23 11.72 -4.81
N ASP A 36 -4.23 12.30 -4.15
CA ASP A 36 -5.61 11.84 -4.24
C ASP A 36 -6.05 11.65 -5.68
N SER A 37 -6.87 10.63 -5.93
CA SER A 37 -7.42 10.32 -7.25
C SER A 37 -6.41 9.95 -8.34
N THR A 38 -5.11 9.85 -8.03
CA THR A 38 -4.11 9.30 -8.95
C THR A 38 -4.06 7.77 -8.87
N PHE A 39 -3.54 7.13 -9.92
CA PHE A 39 -3.29 5.68 -9.94
C PHE A 39 -1.92 5.36 -9.36
N ALA A 40 -1.86 4.35 -8.51
CA ALA A 40 -0.61 3.83 -7.94
C ALA A 40 -0.60 2.30 -7.93
N LEU A 41 0.60 1.73 -7.85
CA LEU A 41 0.79 0.31 -7.59
C LEU A 41 0.34 -0.03 -6.18
N PRO A 42 -0.13 -1.27 -5.95
CA PRO A 42 -0.33 -1.78 -4.61
C PRO A 42 0.98 -1.76 -3.80
N GLY A 43 0.88 -1.48 -2.51
CA GLY A 43 2.04 -1.48 -1.63
C GLY A 43 1.91 -0.58 -0.41
N GLY A 44 2.89 -0.66 0.47
CA GLY A 44 2.88 0.08 1.72
C GLY A 44 4.20 -0.01 2.47
N HIS A 45 4.17 0.33 3.75
CA HIS A 45 5.39 0.43 4.55
C HIS A 45 5.88 -0.96 4.98
N LEU A 46 7.20 -1.15 4.94
CA LEU A 46 7.83 -2.35 5.48
C LEU A 46 7.70 -2.36 7.01
N GLU A 47 7.18 -3.44 7.58
CA GLU A 47 7.11 -3.61 9.03
C GLU A 47 8.40 -4.22 9.59
N PHE A 48 8.65 -4.01 10.88
CA PHE A 48 9.87 -4.52 11.52
C PHE A 48 9.87 -6.06 11.52
N GLY A 49 10.92 -6.65 10.96
CA GLY A 49 11.08 -8.10 10.89
C GLY A 49 10.47 -8.76 9.66
N GLU A 50 9.78 -8.01 8.80
CA GLU A 50 9.32 -8.54 7.51
C GLU A 50 10.46 -8.60 6.48
N SER A 51 10.43 -9.65 5.66
CA SER A 51 11.04 -9.67 4.33
C SER A 51 10.24 -8.80 3.34
N PHE A 52 10.82 -8.49 2.19
CA PHE A 52 10.13 -7.71 1.16
C PHE A 52 8.93 -8.47 0.58
N GLU A 53 9.05 -9.79 0.45
CA GLU A 53 8.01 -10.69 -0.05
C GLU A 53 6.83 -10.78 0.92
N GLU A 54 7.09 -10.85 2.23
CA GLU A 54 6.04 -10.85 3.26
C GLU A 54 5.25 -9.54 3.24
N CYS A 55 5.95 -8.40 3.20
CA CYS A 55 5.31 -7.08 3.09
C CYS A 55 4.46 -6.97 1.82
N ALA A 56 5.00 -7.38 0.67
CA ALA A 56 4.25 -7.34 -0.59
C ALA A 56 2.99 -8.22 -0.55
N ALA A 57 3.08 -9.43 0.00
CA ALA A 57 1.94 -10.35 0.12
C ALA A 57 0.87 -9.84 1.11
N ARG A 58 1.29 -9.20 2.22
CA ARG A 58 0.38 -8.56 3.18
C ARG A 58 -0.37 -7.40 2.53
N GLU A 59 0.35 -6.45 1.95
CA GLU A 59 -0.23 -5.25 1.32
C GLU A 59 -1.18 -5.63 0.18
N LEU A 60 -0.79 -6.58 -0.68
CA LEU A 60 -1.67 -7.05 -1.76
C LEU A 60 -2.98 -7.62 -1.21
N ARG A 61 -2.94 -8.37 -0.10
CA ARG A 61 -4.13 -8.96 0.53
C ARG A 61 -5.03 -7.91 1.15
N GLU A 62 -4.45 -6.91 1.84
CA GLU A 62 -5.17 -5.80 2.44
C GLU A 62 -5.92 -4.97 1.39
N GLU A 63 -5.26 -4.65 0.27
CA GLU A 63 -5.78 -3.74 -0.73
C GLU A 63 -6.66 -4.41 -1.80
N SER A 64 -6.48 -5.71 -2.05
CA SER A 64 -7.22 -6.43 -3.10
C SER A 64 -8.51 -7.10 -2.62
N GLY A 65 -8.85 -7.01 -1.32
CA GLY A 65 -10.10 -7.53 -0.78
C GLY A 65 -10.28 -9.03 -1.02
N SER A 66 -9.63 -9.87 -0.22
CA SER A 66 -9.83 -11.32 -0.29
C SER A 66 -11.15 -11.71 0.38
N GLY A 67 -12.29 -11.74 -0.32
CA GLY A 67 -13.48 -12.30 0.34
C GLY A 67 -14.89 -12.24 -0.26
N ASP A 68 -15.17 -11.62 -1.42
CA ASP A 68 -16.53 -11.75 -1.98
C ASP A 68 -16.53 -12.04 -3.48
N LYS A 69 -17.04 -13.23 -3.80
CA LYS A 69 -17.27 -13.68 -5.17
C LYS A 69 -18.60 -13.09 -5.61
N GLN A 70 -18.63 -12.54 -6.84
CA GLN A 70 -19.76 -11.85 -7.48
C GLN A 70 -19.90 -10.36 -7.14
N ASN A 71 -19.57 -9.56 -8.16
CA ASN A 71 -20.18 -8.27 -8.42
C ASN A 71 -19.94 -7.17 -7.36
N GLY A 72 -18.76 -6.54 -7.40
CA GLY A 72 -18.49 -5.30 -6.67
C GLY A 72 -17.15 -5.33 -5.95
N ILE A 73 -16.10 -4.87 -6.65
CA ILE A 73 -14.76 -4.68 -6.08
C ILE A 73 -14.90 -3.75 -4.86
N PRO A 74 -14.60 -4.18 -3.62
CA PRO A 74 -14.68 -3.30 -2.47
C PRO A 74 -13.69 -2.15 -2.62
N ASN A 75 -14.25 -0.96 -2.57
CA ASN A 75 -13.60 0.31 -2.83
C ASN A 75 -12.90 0.79 -1.55
N SER A 76 -11.73 0.24 -1.23
CA SER A 76 -10.92 0.72 -0.12
C SER A 76 -9.43 0.61 -0.42
N TYR A 77 -8.97 1.34 -1.43
CA TYR A 77 -7.57 1.76 -1.47
C TYR A 77 -7.36 2.88 -0.45
N LYS A 78 -6.27 2.81 0.32
CA LYS A 78 -5.83 3.85 1.25
C LYS A 78 -5.33 5.11 0.50
#